data_AF-A0A3N8SZA3-F1
#
_entry.id   AF-A0A3N8SZA3-F1
#
_cell.length_a   1.000
_cell.length_b   1.000
_cell.length_c   1.000
_cell.angle_alpha   90.00
_cell.angle_beta   90.00
_cell.angle_gamma   90.00
#
_symmetry.space_group_name_H-M   'P 1'
#
loop_
_entity.id
_entity.type
_entity.pdbx_description
1 polymer ?
#
loop_
_entity_poly.entity_id
_entity_poly.type
_entity_poly.pdbx_seq_one_letter_code
_entity_poly.pdbx_strand_id
1 'polypeptide(L)'
;MSIRVKPGVLRDIAETLGRHFEARAMPFHIEEAPVGALHIGFRVDGHPASLTVAFDADAFAALEQAGIESQRRALTRVAVEFDAMMARRTPTAYAGDFHFHRL
;
A
#
# COMPACT_ATOMS: atom_id res chain seq x y z
N MET A 1 -11.09 5.25 -9.39
CA MET A 1 -9.71 5.00 -8.93
C MET A 1 -8.89 6.27 -9.10
N SER A 2 -8.10 6.65 -8.10
CA SER A 2 -7.19 7.81 -8.18
C SER A 2 -5.92 7.50 -7.38
N ILE A 3 -4.75 7.64 -7.99
CA ILE A 3 -3.46 7.54 -7.29
C ILE A 3 -2.72 8.88 -7.46
N ARG A 4 -2.53 9.60 -6.35
CA ARG A 4 -1.86 10.91 -6.26
C ARG A 4 -0.55 10.78 -5.48
N VAL A 5 0.38 10.05 -6.08
CA VAL A 5 1.73 9.80 -5.56
C VAL A 5 2.72 10.16 -6.67
N LYS A 6 3.80 10.87 -6.33
CA LYS A 6 4.82 11.29 -7.30
C LYS A 6 5.54 10.06 -7.89
N PRO A 7 5.98 10.10 -9.16
CA PRO A 7 6.76 9.01 -9.75
C PRO A 7 7.96 8.60 -8.89
N GLY A 8 8.21 7.29 -8.76
CA GLY A 8 9.25 6.71 -7.93
C GLY A 8 8.81 5.40 -7.27
N VAL A 9 9.64 4.84 -6.39
CA VAL A 9 9.35 3.56 -5.72
C VAL A 9 8.04 3.60 -4.93
N LEU A 10 7.75 4.72 -4.26
CA LEU A 10 6.50 4.87 -3.51
C LEU A 10 5.26 4.81 -4.42
N ARG A 11 5.38 5.29 -5.67
CA ARG A 11 4.32 5.17 -6.68
C ARG A 11 4.16 3.73 -7.14
N ASP A 12 5.24 3.01 -7.36
CA ASP A 12 5.18 1.60 -7.75
C ASP A 12 4.54 0.74 -6.65
N ILE A 13 4.81 1.06 -5.39
CA ILE A 13 4.13 0.47 -4.25
C ILE A 13 2.65 0.83 -4.27
N ALA A 14 2.29 2.11 -4.41
CA ALA A 14 0.90 2.55 -4.47
C ALA A 14 0.11 1.83 -5.57
N GLU A 15 0.67 1.69 -6.76
CA GLU A 15 0.04 0.94 -7.86
C GLU A 15 -0.09 -0.55 -7.53
N THR A 16 0.93 -1.13 -6.91
CA THR A 16 0.91 -2.53 -6.47
C THR A 16 -0.20 -2.79 -5.45
N LEU A 17 -0.37 -1.89 -4.48
CA LEU A 17 -1.48 -1.95 -3.52
C LEU A 17 -2.83 -1.68 -4.19
N GLY A 18 -2.88 -0.77 -5.15
CA GLY A 18 -4.07 -0.45 -5.95
C GLY A 18 -4.65 -1.67 -6.67
N ARG A 19 -3.80 -2.55 -7.20
CA ARG A 19 -4.22 -3.78 -7.90
C ARG A 19 -5.09 -4.69 -7.02
N HIS A 20 -4.90 -4.69 -5.70
CA HIS A 20 -5.77 -5.43 -4.77
C HIS A 20 -7.23 -5.01 -4.89
N PHE A 21 -7.46 -3.70 -4.94
CA PHE A 21 -8.80 -3.10 -5.01
C PHE A 21 -9.38 -3.20 -6.42
N GLU A 22 -8.54 -2.99 -7.46
CA GLU A 22 -8.94 -3.17 -8.86
C GLU A 22 -9.46 -4.59 -9.12
N ALA A 23 -8.73 -5.62 -8.67
CA ALA A 23 -9.10 -7.02 -8.83
C ALA A 23 -10.44 -7.38 -8.19
N ARG A 24 -10.93 -6.55 -7.25
CA ARG A 24 -12.20 -6.72 -6.52
C ARG A 24 -13.26 -5.71 -6.93
N ALA A 25 -13.00 -4.91 -7.97
CA ALA A 25 -13.86 -3.80 -8.41
C ALA A 25 -14.24 -2.83 -7.26
N MET A 26 -13.37 -2.69 -6.27
CA MET A 26 -13.60 -1.83 -5.10
C MET A 26 -13.16 -0.40 -5.43
N PRO A 27 -14.01 0.63 -5.22
CA PRO A 27 -13.60 2.01 -5.37
C PRO A 27 -12.55 2.39 -4.33
N PHE A 28 -11.44 3.00 -4.78
CA PHE A 28 -10.35 3.44 -3.92
C PHE A 28 -9.66 4.72 -4.42
N HIS A 29 -8.96 5.38 -3.51
CA HIS A 29 -7.96 6.40 -3.79
C HIS A 29 -6.72 6.15 -2.94
N ILE A 30 -5.56 6.51 -3.48
CA ILE A 30 -4.27 6.46 -2.80
C ILE A 30 -3.60 7.81 -2.94
N GLU A 31 -3.10 8.35 -1.84
CA GLU A 31 -2.34 9.59 -1.82
C GLU A 31 -1.12 9.45 -0.92
N GLU A 32 -0.11 10.26 -1.20
CA GLU A 32 1.09 10.33 -0.39
C GLU A 32 0.76 11.02 0.94
N ALA A 33 1.09 10.35 2.05
CA ALA A 33 1.00 10.87 3.40
C ALA A 33 2.38 11.37 3.88
N PRO A 34 2.44 12.19 4.94
CA PRO A 34 3.73 12.62 5.50
C PRO A 34 4.65 11.45 5.83
N VAL A 35 5.97 11.70 5.79
CA VAL A 35 7.00 10.72 6.18
C VAL A 35 7.05 9.48 5.28
N GLY A 36 6.80 9.63 3.98
CA GLY A 36 6.94 8.54 3.00
C GLY A 36 5.89 7.45 3.14
N ALA A 37 4.76 7.75 3.77
CA ALA A 37 3.64 6.84 3.92
C ALA A 37 2.61 7.00 2.78
N LEU A 38 1.69 6.03 2.66
CA LEU A 38 0.55 6.08 1.78
C LEU A 38 -0.74 6.11 2.58
N HIS A 39 -1.63 7.05 2.28
CA HIS A 39 -3.01 6.99 2.73
C HIS A 39 -3.87 6.33 1.65
N ILE A 40 -4.63 5.30 2.03
CA ILE A 40 -5.52 4.58 1.14
C ILE A 40 -6.93 4.68 1.68
N GLY A 41 -7.83 5.34 0.96
CA GLY A 41 -9.25 5.34 1.27
C GLY A 41 -10.04 4.53 0.26
N PHE A 42 -10.97 3.72 0.74
CA PHE A 42 -11.75 2.78 -0.06
C PHE A 42 -13.16 2.60 0.52
N ARG A 43 -14.01 1.82 -0.15
CA ARG A 43 -15.34 1.46 0.36
C ARG A 43 -15.49 -0.05 0.48
N VAL A 44 -16.04 -0.51 1.61
CA VAL A 44 -16.41 -1.91 1.86
C VAL A 44 -17.89 -1.94 2.17
N ASP A 45 -18.65 -2.73 1.43
CA ASP A 45 -20.11 -2.84 1.61
C ASP A 45 -20.81 -1.48 1.68
N GLY A 46 -20.36 -0.53 0.86
CA GLY A 46 -20.89 0.83 0.83
C GLY A 46 -20.41 1.75 1.96
N HIS A 47 -19.63 1.28 2.93
CA HIS A 47 -19.10 2.07 4.04
C HIS A 47 -17.68 2.57 3.74
N PRO A 48 -17.36 3.85 4.01
CA PRO A 48 -16.01 4.35 3.85
C PRO A 48 -15.07 3.70 4.86
N ALA A 49 -13.88 3.35 4.39
CA ALA A 49 -12.77 2.84 5.19
C ALA A 49 -11.47 3.50 4.71
N SER A 50 -10.49 3.60 5.59
CA SER A 50 -9.16 4.06 5.23
C SER A 50 -8.09 3.37 6.04
N LEU A 51 -6.91 3.26 5.45
CA LEU A 51 -5.72 2.72 6.10
C LEU A 51 -4.51 3.59 5.75
N THR A 52 -3.56 3.65 6.68
CA THR A 52 -2.25 4.26 6.43
C THR A 52 -1.24 3.14 6.29
N VAL A 53 -0.46 3.15 5.22
CA VAL A 53 0.70 2.27 5.03
C VAL A 53 1.95 3.07 5.26
N ALA A 54 2.67 2.78 6.33
CA ALA A 54 3.97 3.34 6.62
C ALA A 54 5.07 2.31 6.36
N PHE A 55 6.23 2.80 5.96
CA PHE A 55 7.42 2.00 5.73
C PHE A 55 8.47 2.39 6.75
N ASP A 56 9.24 1.42 7.22
CA ASP A 56 10.47 1.71 7.93
C ASP A 56 11.40 2.56 7.02
N ALA A 57 11.88 3.69 7.54
CA ALA A 57 12.60 4.67 6.75
C ALA A 57 13.91 4.11 6.17
N ASP A 58 14.62 3.29 6.96
CA ASP A 58 15.88 2.68 6.53
C ASP A 58 15.63 1.58 5.49
N ALA A 59 14.59 0.76 5.69
CA ALA A 59 14.19 -0.26 4.72
C ALA A 59 13.72 0.36 3.40
N PHE A 60 12.98 1.47 3.46
CA PHE A 60 12.53 2.19 2.27
C PHE A 60 13.71 2.82 1.51
N ALA A 61 14.62 3.51 2.21
CA ALA A 61 15.82 4.07 1.59
C ALA A 61 16.69 2.98 0.94
N ALA A 62 16.83 1.82 1.58
CA ALA A 62 17.54 0.68 1.00
C ALA A 62 16.86 0.15 -0.28
N LEU A 63 15.53 0.14 -0.31
CA LEU A 63 14.75 -0.25 -1.50
C LEU A 63 14.89 0.75 -2.65
N GLU A 64 14.89 2.05 -2.35
CA GLU A 64 15.12 3.10 -3.35
C GLU A 64 16.48 2.97 -4.04
N GLN A 65 17.50 2.56 -3.29
CA GLN A 65 18.85 2.34 -3.84
C GLN A 65 19.06 0.93 -4.40
N ALA A 66 18.11 0.01 -4.21
CA ALA A 66 18.23 -1.35 -4.67
C ALA A 66 18.10 -1.44 -6.20
N GLY A 67 18.80 -2.41 -6.81
CA GLY A 67 18.63 -2.71 -8.23
C GLY A 67 17.22 -3.22 -8.55
N ILE A 68 16.81 -3.08 -9.82
CA ILE A 68 15.46 -3.38 -10.33
C ILE A 68 14.93 -4.75 -9.88
N GLU A 69 15.77 -5.79 -9.90
CA GLU A 69 15.37 -7.14 -9.51
C GLU A 69 15.03 -7.26 -8.01
N SER A 70 15.74 -6.53 -7.15
CA SER A 70 15.41 -6.44 -5.73
C SER A 70 14.12 -5.65 -5.50
N GLN A 71 13.92 -4.56 -6.25
CA GLN A 71 12.69 -3.79 -6.19
C GLN A 71 11.47 -4.62 -6.59
N ARG A 72 11.55 -5.40 -7.67
CA ARG A 72 10.48 -6.31 -8.11
C ARG A 72 10.13 -7.36 -7.06
N ARG A 73 11.13 -7.95 -6.41
CA ARG A 73 10.91 -8.92 -5.32
C ARG A 73 10.22 -8.27 -4.13
N ALA A 74 10.66 -7.09 -3.72
CA ALA A 74 10.04 -6.33 -2.64
C ALA A 74 8.58 -5.98 -2.96
N LEU A 75 8.29 -5.50 -4.18
CA LEU A 75 6.91 -5.21 -4.61
C LEU A 75 6.01 -6.46 -4.57
N THR A 76 6.53 -7.61 -5.01
CA THR A 76 5.79 -8.88 -4.95
C THR A 76 5.48 -9.26 -3.49
N ARG A 77 6.46 -9.08 -2.60
CA ARG A 77 6.28 -9.33 -1.17
C ARG A 77 5.26 -8.40 -0.53
N VAL A 78 5.34 -7.10 -0.84
CA VAL A 78 4.38 -6.07 -0.40
C VAL A 78 2.96 -6.46 -0.82
N ALA A 79 2.76 -6.89 -2.07
CA ALA A 79 1.46 -7.35 -2.54
C ALA A 79 0.91 -8.52 -1.72
N VAL A 80 1.73 -9.55 -1.49
CA VAL A 80 1.34 -10.76 -0.73
C VAL A 80 1.00 -10.43 0.72
N GLU A 81 1.84 -9.62 1.38
CA GLU A 81 1.61 -9.21 2.77
C GLU A 81 0.36 -8.33 2.90
N PHE A 82 0.13 -7.43 1.95
CA PHE A 82 -1.07 -6.61 1.90
C PHE A 82 -2.34 -7.43 1.67
N ASP A 83 -2.33 -8.38 0.73
CA ASP A 83 -3.44 -9.29 0.48
C ASP A 83 -3.79 -10.10 1.73
N ALA A 84 -2.76 -10.66 2.39
CA ALA A 84 -2.93 -11.43 3.62
C ALA A 84 -3.49 -10.56 4.76
N MET A 85 -3.05 -9.32 4.88
CA MET A 85 -3.58 -8.36 5.85
C MET A 85 -5.06 -8.05 5.57
N MET A 86 -5.40 -7.69 4.33
CA MET A 86 -6.76 -7.34 3.94
C MET A 86 -7.74 -8.50 4.13
N ALA A 87 -7.30 -9.74 3.89
CA ALA A 87 -8.09 -10.94 4.11
C ALA A 87 -8.39 -11.24 5.59
N ARG A 88 -7.54 -10.77 6.52
CA ARG A 88 -7.70 -11.01 7.97
C ARG A 88 -8.59 -9.99 8.67
N ARG A 89 -8.83 -8.82 8.08
CA ARG A 89 -9.61 -7.75 8.71
C ARG A 89 -11.10 -7.92 8.42
N THR A 90 -11.95 -7.77 9.45
CA THR A 90 -13.40 -7.59 9.31
C THR A 90 -13.75 -6.14 8.93
N PRO A 91 -14.91 -5.89 8.29
CA PRO A 91 -15.31 -4.57 7.79
C PRO A 91 -15.20 -3.38 8.75
N THR A 92 -15.32 -3.60 10.04
CA THR A 92 -15.23 -2.58 11.09
C THR A 92 -13.80 -2.27 11.57
N ALA A 93 -12.78 -3.01 11.12
CA ALA A 93 -11.41 -2.92 11.61
C ALA A 93 -10.42 -2.27 10.62
N TYR A 94 -10.92 -1.62 9.56
CA TYR A 94 -10.05 -1.09 8.51
C TYR A 94 -9.32 0.20 8.89
N ALA A 95 -9.81 0.97 9.87
CA ALA A 95 -9.08 2.11 10.42
C ALA A 95 -7.86 1.63 11.23
N GLY A 96 -6.67 1.78 10.67
CA GLY A 96 -5.42 1.49 11.39
C GLY A 96 -4.19 1.68 10.54
N ASP A 97 -3.06 1.88 11.22
CA ASP A 97 -1.75 2.01 10.60
C ASP A 97 -1.16 0.61 10.32
N PHE A 98 -0.48 0.46 9.20
CA PHE A 98 0.25 -0.74 8.83
C PHE A 98 1.70 -0.41 8.56
N HIS A 99 2.60 -1.15 9.19
CA HIS A 99 4.03 -0.91 9.12
C HIS A 99 4.73 -2.08 8.44
N PHE A 100 5.37 -1.81 7.30
CA PHE A 100 6.31 -2.73 6.68
C PHE A 100 7.68 -2.57 7.35
N HIS A 101 8.05 -3.53 8.21
CA HIS A 101 9.33 -3.51 8.92
C HIS A 101 10.48 -4.13 8.12
N ARG A 102 10.20 -4.82 7.00
CA ARG A 102 11.21 -5.44 6.15
C ARG A 102 10.71 -5.63 4.72
N LEU A 103 11.35 -4.96 3.77
CA LEU A 103 11.09 -5.03 2.34
C LEU A 103 12.09 -5.96 1.64
#